data_AF-A0A7R9WH09-F1
#
_entry.id   AF-A0A7R9WH09-F1
#
_cell.length_a   1.000
_cell.length_b   1.000
_cell.length_c   1.000
_cell.angle_alpha   90.00
_cell.angle_beta   90.00
_cell.angle_gamma   90.00
#
_symmetry.space_group_name_H-M   'P 1'
#
loop_
_entity.id
_entity.type
_entity.pdbx_description
1 polymer ?
#
loop_
_entity_poly.entity_id
_entity_poly.type
_entity_poly.pdbx_seq_one_letter_code
_entity_poly.pdbx_strand_id
1 'polypeptide(L)'
;DVSWSRAERYAHAILSQLAAGSNGWIDWNMVLDPFGGPNHADNFCDAPIIAVPHRAVNAFDIQPIPSFEKHRPEEGDPAVLGEYETKYTLSKKLGYPMAYMDAGVIVQPSYFYLGHVTRYVRPGSVPIRAVVDQSRGGTVARTFRRRGRTDPGGGR
;
A
#
# COMPACT_ATOMS: atom_id res chain seq x y z
N ASP A 1 -9.18 11.35 6.77
CA ASP A 1 -7.98 11.84 6.05
C ASP A 1 -7.10 10.70 5.58
N VAL A 2 -6.64 10.78 4.34
CA VAL A 2 -5.64 9.85 3.78
C VAL A 2 -4.34 10.00 4.58
N SER A 3 -3.85 8.90 5.17
CA SER A 3 -2.70 8.94 6.09
C SER A 3 -1.36 8.95 5.34
N TRP A 4 -0.94 10.13 4.88
CA TRP A 4 0.39 10.34 4.29
C TRP A 4 1.54 10.00 5.24
N SER A 5 1.37 10.28 6.54
CA SER A 5 2.38 9.98 7.57
C SER A 5 2.66 8.49 7.72
N ARG A 6 1.71 7.60 7.38
CA ARG A 6 1.95 6.16 7.34
C ARG A 6 2.86 5.76 6.17
N ALA A 7 2.66 6.37 5.00
CA ALA A 7 3.50 6.10 3.84
C ALA A 7 4.92 6.67 3.98
N GLU A 8 5.08 7.83 4.63
CA GLU A 8 6.39 8.37 4.99
C GLU A 8 7.17 7.40 5.89
N ARG A 9 6.49 6.78 6.88
CA ARG A 9 7.11 5.75 7.73
C ARG A 9 7.61 4.55 6.92
N TYR A 10 6.89 4.13 5.88
CA TYR A 10 7.36 3.08 4.96
C TYR A 10 8.64 3.52 4.23
N ALA A 11 8.64 4.73 3.67
CA ALA A 11 9.80 5.30 2.99
C ALA A 11 11.05 5.31 3.89
N HIS A 12 10.89 5.87 5.08
CA HIS A 12 11.97 5.96 6.06
C HIS A 12 12.48 4.59 6.48
N ALA A 13 11.58 3.63 6.73
CA ALA A 13 11.96 2.26 7.10
C ALA A 13 12.74 1.56 5.98
N ILE A 14 12.23 1.60 4.74
CA ILE A 14 12.89 0.97 3.59
C ILE A 14 14.27 1.58 3.36
N LEU A 15 14.36 2.91 3.29
CA LEU A 15 15.63 3.60 3.05
C LEU A 15 16.63 3.38 4.18
N SER A 16 16.19 3.42 5.44
CA SER A 16 17.04 3.18 6.60
C SER A 16 17.57 1.75 6.64
N GLN A 17 16.73 0.74 6.40
CA GLN A 17 17.17 -0.65 6.41
C GLN A 17 18.12 -0.95 5.25
N LEU A 18 17.84 -0.40 4.07
CA LEU A 18 18.78 -0.49 2.95
C LEU A 18 20.10 0.20 3.31
N ALA A 19 20.10 1.42 3.84
CA ALA A 19 21.32 2.11 4.27
C ALA A 19 22.13 1.32 5.33
N ALA A 20 21.44 0.61 6.23
CA ALA A 20 22.03 -0.24 7.26
C ALA A 20 22.57 -1.59 6.75
N GLY A 21 22.49 -1.86 5.44
CA GLY A 21 23.08 -3.06 4.82
C GLY A 21 22.08 -4.15 4.45
N SER A 22 20.77 -3.94 4.62
CA SER A 22 19.78 -4.88 4.11
C SER A 22 19.80 -4.95 2.58
N ASN A 23 19.51 -6.13 2.04
CA ASN A 23 19.42 -6.41 0.61
C ASN A 23 17.98 -6.37 0.07
N GLY A 24 16.99 -6.17 0.95
CA GLY A 24 15.59 -6.16 0.58
C GLY A 24 14.70 -5.68 1.70
N TRP A 25 13.43 -5.53 1.38
CA TRP A 25 12.37 -5.17 2.32
C TRP A 25 11.10 -5.90 1.88
N ILE A 26 10.38 -6.49 2.83
CA ILE A 26 9.17 -7.27 2.56
C ILE A 26 8.08 -6.70 3.45
N ASP A 27 6.96 -6.35 2.83
CA ASP A 27 5.79 -5.90 3.59
C ASP A 27 5.08 -7.07 4.25
N TRP A 28 4.26 -6.78 5.25
CA TRP A 28 3.56 -7.81 6.00
C TRP A 28 2.37 -8.38 5.22
N ASN A 29 1.29 -7.61 5.11
CA ASN A 29 0.08 -7.99 4.39
C ASN A 29 -0.01 -7.21 3.09
N MET A 30 -0.22 -7.89 1.96
CA MET A 30 -0.40 -7.22 0.68
C MET A 30 -1.78 -6.56 0.54
N VAL A 31 -2.82 -7.22 1.07
CA VAL A 31 -4.21 -6.78 1.01
C VAL A 31 -4.90 -7.14 2.32
N LEU A 32 -5.68 -6.22 2.90
CA LEU A 32 -6.57 -6.47 4.05
C LEU A 32 -7.94 -5.85 3.81
N ASP A 33 -8.92 -6.22 4.62
CA ASP A 33 -10.21 -5.51 4.67
C ASP A 33 -10.05 -4.09 5.28
N PRO A 34 -11.10 -3.25 5.28
CA PRO A 34 -11.01 -1.88 5.79
C PRO A 34 -10.80 -1.79 7.31
N PHE A 35 -10.99 -2.88 8.03
CA PHE A 35 -10.77 -2.99 9.48
C PHE A 35 -9.35 -3.46 9.80
N GLY A 36 -8.62 -3.99 8.81
CA GLY A 36 -7.27 -4.52 8.98
C GLY A 36 -7.23 -6.03 9.26
N GLY A 37 -8.29 -6.75 8.90
CA GLY A 37 -8.44 -8.19 9.05
C GLY A 37 -8.54 -8.95 7.72
N PRO A 38 -8.95 -10.23 7.76
CA PRO A 38 -9.31 -11.02 8.95
C PRO A 38 -8.08 -11.45 9.78
N ASN A 39 -8.22 -11.45 11.10
CA ASN A 39 -7.15 -11.91 12.02
C ASN A 39 -7.76 -12.79 13.12
N HIS A 40 -7.20 -13.97 13.35
CA HIS A 40 -7.72 -14.95 14.32
C HIS A 40 -7.53 -14.57 15.80
N ALA A 41 -6.72 -13.55 16.07
CA ALA A 41 -6.38 -13.07 17.41
C ALA A 41 -6.71 -11.58 17.57
N ASP A 42 -7.58 -11.03 16.71
CA ASP A 42 -7.99 -9.62 16.69
C ASP A 42 -6.82 -8.61 16.62
N ASN A 43 -5.68 -9.04 16.08
CA ASN A 43 -4.51 -8.19 15.89
C ASN A 43 -4.56 -7.49 14.51
N PHE A 44 -5.38 -6.44 14.43
CA PHE A 44 -5.63 -5.71 13.18
C PHE A 44 -4.45 -4.83 12.77
N CYS A 45 -4.17 -4.83 11.48
CA CYS A 45 -3.04 -4.11 10.89
C CYS A 45 -3.48 -3.33 9.65
N ASP A 46 -2.60 -2.48 9.14
CA ASP A 46 -2.82 -1.83 7.85
C ASP A 46 -2.12 -2.58 6.72
N ALA A 47 -2.59 -2.39 5.48
CA ALA A 47 -1.96 -2.96 4.28
C ALA A 47 -1.97 -1.94 3.13
N PRO A 48 -0.98 -1.94 2.21
CA PRO A 48 -0.93 -0.99 1.10
C PRO A 48 -2.16 -0.98 0.19
N ILE A 49 -2.87 -2.10 0.14
CA ILE A 49 -4.12 -2.26 -0.59
C ILE A 49 -5.19 -2.67 0.42
N ILE A 50 -6.32 -1.99 0.38
CA ILE A 50 -7.48 -2.33 1.19
C ILE A 50 -8.58 -2.87 0.29
N ALA A 51 -9.02 -4.10 0.50
CA ALA A 51 -10.18 -4.67 -0.16
C ALA A 51 -11.45 -4.05 0.44
N VAL A 52 -12.15 -3.25 -0.36
CA VAL A 52 -13.47 -2.72 -0.04
C VAL A 52 -14.47 -3.44 -0.94
N PRO A 53 -15.21 -4.44 -0.44
CA PRO A 53 -16.20 -5.13 -1.25
C PRO A 53 -17.35 -4.18 -1.60
N HIS A 54 -17.21 -3.40 -2.68
CA HIS A 54 -18.27 -2.57 -3.21
C HIS A 54 -19.27 -3.44 -3.97
N ARG A 55 -20.33 -3.92 -3.30
CA ARG A 55 -21.48 -4.48 -4.00
C ARG A 55 -22.41 -3.33 -4.29
N ALA A 56 -22.36 -2.80 -5.51
CA ALA A 56 -23.35 -1.84 -5.96
C ALA A 56 -24.75 -2.48 -5.82
N VAL A 57 -25.69 -1.73 -5.26
CA VAL A 57 -27.11 -2.13 -5.26
C VAL A 57 -27.50 -2.47 -6.70
N ASN A 58 -28.01 -3.70 -6.92
CA ASN A 58 -28.43 -4.23 -8.23
C ASN A 58 -27.31 -4.58 -9.24
N ALA A 59 -26.09 -4.91 -8.80
CA ALA A 59 -25.09 -5.48 -9.71
C ALA A 59 -25.52 -6.90 -10.16
N PHE A 60 -25.56 -7.14 -11.48
CA PHE A 60 -25.94 -8.43 -12.06
C PHE A 60 -24.86 -9.52 -11.94
N ASP A 61 -23.63 -9.15 -11.55
CA ASP A 61 -22.44 -10.02 -11.47
C ASP A 61 -21.87 -10.13 -10.04
N ILE A 62 -22.74 -10.32 -9.04
CA ILE A 62 -22.26 -10.60 -7.68
C ILE A 62 -21.75 -12.05 -7.65
N GLN A 63 -20.44 -12.22 -7.51
CA GLN A 63 -19.85 -13.55 -7.30
C GLN A 63 -20.47 -14.20 -6.05
N PRO A 64 -20.92 -15.46 -6.13
CA PRO A 64 -21.50 -16.15 -4.99
C PRO A 64 -20.45 -16.26 -3.88
N ILE A 65 -20.90 -16.05 -2.64
CA ILE A 65 -20.07 -16.25 -1.46
C ILE A 65 -19.73 -17.76 -1.37
N PRO A 66 -18.47 -18.15 -1.13
CA PRO A 66 -18.12 -19.54 -0.89
C PRO A 66 -18.95 -20.12 0.26
N SER A 67 -19.45 -21.36 0.13
CA SER A 67 -20.40 -21.96 1.07
C SER A 67 -19.89 -22.10 2.52
N PHE A 68 -18.59 -21.98 2.75
CA PHE A 68 -17.97 -22.01 4.07
C PHE A 68 -17.94 -20.65 4.77
N GLU A 69 -18.15 -19.55 4.04
CA GLU A 69 -18.19 -18.21 4.60
C GLU A 69 -19.58 -17.95 5.17
N LYS A 70 -19.71 -18.15 6.48
CA LYS A 70 -20.99 -18.10 7.21
C LYS A 70 -21.42 -16.67 7.57
N HIS A 71 -20.52 -15.69 7.47
CA HIS A 71 -20.88 -14.28 7.57
C HIS A 71 -21.51 -13.86 6.24
N ARG A 72 -22.83 -14.06 6.13
CA ARG A 72 -23.63 -13.16 5.31
C ARG A 72 -23.77 -11.90 6.17
N PRO A 73 -23.11 -10.79 5.84
CA PRO A 73 -23.32 -9.56 6.57
C PRO A 73 -24.79 -9.21 6.43
N GLU A 74 -25.49 -9.01 7.53
CA GLU A 74 -26.85 -8.48 7.47
C GLU A 74 -26.77 -7.05 6.94
N GLU A 75 -27.81 -6.60 6.23
CA GLU A 75 -27.90 -5.23 5.73
C GLU A 75 -27.69 -4.24 6.90
N GLY A 76 -26.59 -3.51 6.90
CA GLY A 76 -26.19 -2.61 8.00
C GLY A 76 -25.10 -3.14 8.95
N ASP A 77 -24.52 -4.31 8.69
CA ASP A 77 -23.34 -4.78 9.43
C ASP A 77 -22.16 -3.79 9.25
N PRO A 78 -21.66 -3.17 10.33
CA PRO A 78 -20.55 -2.23 10.23
C PRO A 78 -19.30 -2.89 9.65
N ALA A 79 -19.13 -4.21 9.77
CA ALA A 79 -17.98 -4.94 9.22
C ALA A 79 -17.94 -4.97 7.68
N VAL A 80 -19.04 -4.59 7.00
CA VAL A 80 -19.15 -4.65 5.54
C VAL A 80 -19.49 -3.29 4.95
N LEU A 81 -18.46 -2.45 4.94
CA LEU A 81 -18.54 -1.04 4.53
C LEU A 81 -18.95 -0.83 3.08
N GLY A 82 -18.71 -1.79 2.19
CA GLY A 82 -18.93 -1.61 0.74
C GLY A 82 -20.24 -2.18 0.20
N GLU A 83 -20.98 -2.96 0.98
CA GLU A 83 -22.27 -3.49 0.52
C GLU A 83 -23.32 -2.37 0.47
N TYR A 84 -24.09 -2.33 -0.61
CA TYR A 84 -25.19 -1.39 -0.85
C TYR A 84 -24.80 0.09 -1.03
N GLU A 85 -23.51 0.38 -1.16
CA GLU A 85 -23.01 1.76 -1.25
C GLU A 85 -22.43 2.08 -2.64
N THR A 86 -22.67 3.31 -3.10
CA THR A 86 -22.04 3.77 -4.35
C THR A 86 -20.57 4.14 -4.13
N LYS A 87 -19.72 4.06 -5.16
CA LYS A 87 -18.33 4.53 -5.11
C LYS A 87 -18.21 5.97 -4.59
N TYR A 88 -19.17 6.83 -4.92
CA TYR A 88 -19.23 8.20 -4.41
C TYR A 88 -19.47 8.26 -2.90
N THR A 89 -20.46 7.50 -2.40
CA THR A 89 -20.78 7.47 -0.97
C THR A 89 -19.61 6.88 -0.17
N LEU A 90 -18.99 5.81 -0.67
CA LEU A 90 -17.80 5.20 -0.05
C LEU A 90 -16.61 6.15 -0.01
N SER A 91 -16.38 6.88 -1.11
CA SER A 91 -15.32 7.90 -1.18
C SER A 91 -15.49 8.97 -0.09
N LYS A 92 -16.73 9.42 0.14
CA LYS A 92 -17.05 10.37 1.22
C LYS A 92 -16.91 9.78 2.62
N LYS A 93 -17.37 8.54 2.82
CA LYS A 93 -17.29 7.84 4.13
C LYS A 93 -15.85 7.53 4.53
N LEU A 94 -15.04 7.03 3.60
CA LEU A 94 -13.67 6.58 3.86
C LEU A 94 -12.63 7.68 3.65
N GLY A 95 -13.01 8.79 3.01
CA GLY A 95 -12.11 9.93 2.77
C GLY A 95 -11.05 9.70 1.69
N TYR A 96 -11.24 8.69 0.82
CA TYR A 96 -10.33 8.39 -0.29
C TYR A 96 -10.92 8.89 -1.62
N PRO A 97 -10.14 9.53 -2.50
CA PRO A 97 -10.57 9.86 -3.86
C PRO A 97 -11.13 8.65 -4.62
N MET A 98 -12.21 8.86 -5.40
CA MET A 98 -12.83 7.81 -6.23
C MET A 98 -11.85 7.14 -7.19
N ALA A 99 -10.83 7.86 -7.67
CA ALA A 99 -9.78 7.33 -8.54
C ALA A 99 -8.99 6.17 -7.91
N TYR A 100 -9.04 6.03 -6.58
CA TYR A 100 -8.39 4.92 -5.88
C TYR A 100 -9.32 3.72 -5.65
N MET A 101 -10.58 3.73 -6.11
CA MET A 101 -11.63 2.73 -5.80
C MET A 101 -12.06 1.86 -7.01
N ASP A 102 -11.18 1.61 -7.99
CA ASP A 102 -11.60 1.12 -9.30
C ASP A 102 -12.17 -0.31 -9.33
N ALA A 103 -11.66 -1.22 -8.48
CA ALA A 103 -12.03 -2.64 -8.46
C ALA A 103 -12.54 -3.14 -7.09
N GLY A 104 -13.05 -2.26 -6.24
CA GLY A 104 -13.36 -2.64 -4.85
C GLY A 104 -12.11 -2.83 -4.01
N VAL A 105 -11.08 -2.08 -4.37
CA VAL A 105 -9.85 -1.98 -3.63
C VAL A 105 -9.51 -0.50 -3.52
N ILE A 106 -8.95 -0.09 -2.38
CA ILE A 106 -8.35 1.22 -2.17
C ILE A 106 -6.84 1.04 -2.23
N VAL A 107 -6.19 1.80 -3.10
CA VAL A 107 -4.73 1.88 -3.15
C VAL A 107 -4.27 2.99 -2.20
N GLN A 108 -3.59 2.61 -1.11
CA GLN A 108 -3.12 3.58 -0.12
C GLN A 108 -1.80 4.25 -0.56
N PRO A 109 -1.46 5.44 -0.02
CA PRO A 109 -0.17 6.09 -0.28
C PRO A 109 1.06 5.20 -0.06
N SER A 110 1.01 4.27 0.91
CA SER A 110 2.08 3.30 1.19
C SER A 110 2.41 2.42 -0.03
N TYR A 111 1.41 2.06 -0.85
CA TYR A 111 1.62 1.31 -2.09
C TYR A 111 2.51 2.08 -3.08
N PHE A 112 2.25 3.38 -3.23
CA PHE A 112 3.03 4.22 -4.14
C PHE A 112 4.46 4.42 -3.65
N TYR A 113 4.67 4.57 -2.34
CA TYR A 113 6.00 4.63 -1.74
C TYR A 113 6.79 3.32 -1.91
N LEU A 114 6.15 2.17 -1.72
CA LEU A 114 6.76 0.88 -2.05
C LEU A 114 7.09 0.79 -3.55
N GLY A 115 6.20 1.32 -4.39
CA GLY A 115 6.40 1.45 -5.83
C GLY A 115 7.63 2.28 -6.22
N HIS A 116 7.92 3.38 -5.50
CA HIS A 116 9.13 4.19 -5.72
C HIS A 116 10.44 3.42 -5.51
N VAL A 117 10.42 2.34 -4.73
CA VAL A 117 11.59 1.48 -4.55
C VAL A 117 11.54 0.33 -5.54
N THR A 118 10.49 -0.49 -5.51
CA THR A 118 10.39 -1.75 -6.28
C THR A 118 10.41 -1.55 -7.80
N ARG A 119 9.90 -0.42 -8.32
CA ARG A 119 9.89 -0.10 -9.75
C ARG A 119 11.28 0.31 -10.26
N TYR A 120 12.12 0.89 -9.40
CA TYR A 120 13.36 1.54 -9.81
C TYR A 120 14.61 0.77 -9.37
N VAL A 121 14.57 0.14 -8.20
CA VAL A 121 15.59 -0.76 -7.65
C VAL A 121 15.24 -2.20 -8.03
N ARG A 122 15.87 -2.71 -9.09
CA ARG A 122 15.60 -4.06 -9.62
C ARG A 122 16.47 -5.11 -8.92
N PRO A 123 16.07 -6.40 -8.92
CA PRO A 123 16.94 -7.48 -8.46
C PRO A 123 18.34 -7.40 -9.07
N GLY A 124 19.38 -7.56 -8.26
CA GLY A 124 20.77 -7.39 -8.66
C GLY A 124 21.27 -5.94 -8.76
N SER A 125 20.46 -4.95 -8.35
CA SER A 125 20.95 -3.59 -8.15
C SER A 125 21.98 -3.56 -7.03
N VAL A 126 23.08 -2.84 -7.25
CA VAL A 126 24.15 -2.73 -6.26
C VAL A 126 24.04 -1.36 -5.60
N PRO A 127 24.02 -1.30 -4.26
CA PRO A 127 24.05 -0.04 -3.56
C PRO A 127 25.41 0.63 -3.72
N ILE A 128 25.38 1.93 -3.98
CA ILE A 128 26.55 2.79 -4.04
C ILE A 128 26.38 3.84 -2.95
N ARG A 129 27.48 4.14 -2.25
CA ARG A 129 27.51 5.22 -1.27
C ARG A 129 27.40 6.54 -2.01
N ALA A 130 26.33 7.29 -1.77
CA ALA A 130 26.26 8.67 -2.19
C ALA A 130 26.76 9.54 -1.03
N VAL A 131 27.68 10.46 -1.34
CA VAL A 131 28.06 11.50 -0.39
C VAL A 131 27.11 12.66 -0.64
N VAL A 132 26.31 13.00 0.37
CA VAL A 132 25.50 14.22 0.34
C VAL A 132 26.32 15.28 1.07
N ASP A 133 26.75 16.31 0.35
CA ASP A 133 27.41 17.46 0.97
C ASP A 133 26.37 18.22 1.81
N GLN A 134 26.59 18.27 3.12
CA GLN A 134 25.62 18.74 4.09
C GLN A 134 25.62 20.27 4.13
N SER A 135 24.80 20.92 3.31
CA SER A 135 24.43 22.32 3.55
C SER A 135 23.12 22.49 4.34
N ARG A 136 22.26 21.46 4.50
CA ARG A 136 21.21 21.40 5.54
C ARG A 136 20.79 19.96 5.88
N GLY A 137 21.28 19.41 7.00
CA GLY A 137 20.61 18.32 7.73
C GLY A 137 20.86 16.87 7.29
N GLY A 138 21.99 16.29 7.71
CA GLY A 138 22.04 14.99 8.40
C GLY A 138 21.58 13.68 7.74
N THR A 139 21.15 13.63 6.47
CA THR A 139 20.68 12.36 5.87
C THR A 139 21.75 11.74 4.97
N VAL A 140 22.26 10.57 5.35
CA VAL A 140 23.10 9.73 4.48
C VAL A 140 22.19 9.13 3.41
N ALA A 141 22.27 9.63 2.18
CA ALA A 141 21.52 9.05 1.06
C ALA A 141 22.26 7.83 0.49
N ARG A 142 21.51 6.80 0.10
CA ARG A 142 22.01 5.62 -0.61
C ARG A 142 21.46 5.65 -2.04
N THR A 143 22.33 5.54 -3.03
CA THR A 143 21.92 5.47 -4.45
C THR A 143 22.11 4.05 -4.96
N PHE A 144 21.22 3.59 -5.83
CA PHE A 144 21.30 2.26 -6.43
C PHE A 144 21.75 2.36 -7.89
N ARG A 145 22.65 1.47 -8.28
CA ARG A 145 23.06 1.29 -9.67
C ARG A 145 22.47 0.01 -10.22
N ARG A 146 21.83 0.12 -11.40
CA ARG A 146 21.37 -1.06 -12.14
C ARG A 146 22.56 -1.84 -12.68
N ARG A 147 22.43 -3.17 -12.69
CA ARG A 147 23.43 -4.06 -13.28
C ARG A 147 23.69 -3.69 -14.75
N GLY A 148 24.96 -3.46 -15.10
CA GLY A 148 25.39 -3.19 -16.49
C GLY A 148 25.33 -1.73 -16.95
N ARG A 149 24.98 -0.75 -16.10
CA ARG A 149 25.12 0.69 -16.43
C ARG A 149 26.29 1.33 -15.69
N THR A 150 26.97 2.26 -16.36
CA THR A 150 28.04 3.12 -15.79
C THR A 150 27.49 4.31 -15.03
N ASP A 151 26.27 4.75 -15.35
CA ASP A 151 25.72 5.98 -14.78
C ASP A 151 24.82 5.65 -13.58
N PRO A 152 25.15 6.15 -12.38
CA PRO A 152 24.25 6.11 -11.23
C PRO A 152 23.13 7.11 -11.52
N GLY A 153 22.02 6.60 -12.08
CA GLY A 153 20.95 7.40 -12.70
C GLY A 153 20.60 8.68 -11.95
N GLY A 154 20.97 9.81 -12.55
CA GLY A 154 20.49 11.15 -12.27
C GLY A 154 20.17 11.85 -13.58
N GLY A 155 18.90 12.21 -13.78
CA GLY A 155 18.44 13.12 -14.83
C GLY A 155 18.30 12.55 -16.25
N ARG A 156 17.07 12.62 -16.78
CA ARG A 156 16.83 13.25 -18.09
C ARG A 156 15.98 14.47 -17.84
#